data_AF-A0A0M3HUT7-F1
#
_entry.id   AF-A0A0M3HUT7-F1
#
_cell.length_a   1.000
_cell.length_b   1.000
_cell.length_c   1.000
_cell.angle_alpha   90.00
_cell.angle_beta   90.00
_cell.angle_gamma   90.00
#
_symmetry.space_group_name_H-M   'P 1'
#
loop_
_entity.id
_entity.type
_entity.pdbx_description
1 polymer ?
#
loop_
_entity_poly.entity_id
_entity_poly.type
_entity_poly.pdbx_seq_one_letter_code
_entity_poly.pdbx_strand_id
1 'polypeptide(L)'
;MLCGAFTVIGNHLTDIVRTIILLTLLQKCAFSQLQTESQCFFPESEQHPFFFDIDDLEPIGTVIVDTVVEPPDARLSIGSIRSRNITTIDFNNRFTLRTDQNRFSLLLNDSVKLPPFPSIIRETYLYVTIICNQMLYPLITVRITHNNEAAPRFYGRQPYSIQLNKATAPGTIIETPVLAIDWDPSTRYSVSYDIVCLAFLSSMAFSSFVPAMKSNN
;
A
#
# COMPACT_ATOMS: atom_id res chain seq x y z
N MET A 1 -21.52 38.89 -6.04
CA MET A 1 -21.38 40.36 -6.18
C MET A 1 -20.99 40.61 -7.63
N LEU A 2 -21.68 41.35 -8.50
CA LEU A 2 -22.87 42.21 -8.49
C LEU A 2 -23.55 41.99 -9.86
N CYS A 3 -24.85 41.70 -9.91
CA CYS A 3 -25.63 41.82 -11.15
C CYS A 3 -26.75 42.80 -10.84
N GLY A 4 -26.45 44.08 -11.07
CA GLY A 4 -27.35 45.22 -10.83
C GLY A 4 -28.07 45.62 -12.11
N ALA A 5 -29.38 45.82 -11.94
CA ALA A 5 -30.42 46.35 -12.82
C ALA A 5 -30.01 47.11 -14.10
N PHE A 6 -30.75 46.84 -15.19
CA PHE A 6 -31.00 47.84 -16.24
C PHE A 6 -32.47 47.88 -16.63
N THR A 7 -33.11 49.00 -16.30
CA THR A 7 -34.44 49.43 -16.70
C THR A 7 -34.48 49.86 -18.18
N VAL A 8 -35.68 49.76 -18.74
CA VAL A 8 -36.09 49.95 -20.14
C VAL A 8 -36.48 51.41 -20.41
N ILE A 9 -36.27 51.91 -21.65
CA ILE A 9 -37.22 52.67 -22.52
C ILE A 9 -36.44 53.29 -23.71
N GLY A 10 -36.91 53.08 -24.96
CA GLY A 10 -36.63 54.00 -26.08
C GLY A 10 -36.39 53.45 -27.50
N ASN A 11 -37.45 52.97 -28.16
CA ASN A 11 -37.77 53.10 -29.61
C ASN A 11 -37.07 52.20 -30.67
N HIS A 12 -37.69 51.03 -30.87
CA HIS A 12 -37.95 50.27 -32.12
C HIS A 12 -36.82 49.89 -33.11
N LEU A 13 -35.60 50.41 -32.99
CA LEU A 13 -34.41 49.91 -33.72
C LEU A 13 -33.39 49.22 -32.79
N THR A 14 -33.53 49.41 -31.49
CA THR A 14 -32.66 48.87 -30.43
C THR A 14 -33.03 47.46 -29.98
N ASP A 15 -34.26 47.00 -30.26
CA ASP A 15 -34.75 45.69 -29.81
C ASP A 15 -34.11 44.53 -30.58
N ILE A 16 -33.91 44.68 -31.89
CA ILE A 16 -33.26 43.64 -32.70
C ILE A 16 -31.81 43.47 -32.25
N VAL A 17 -31.09 44.57 -32.05
CA VAL A 17 -29.69 44.56 -31.61
C VAL A 17 -29.55 43.99 -30.20
N ARG A 18 -30.43 44.36 -29.26
CA ARG A 18 -30.45 43.76 -27.92
C ARG A 18 -30.78 42.27 -27.96
N THR A 19 -31.73 41.85 -28.79
CA THR A 19 -32.11 40.43 -28.91
C THR A 19 -30.97 39.62 -29.52
N ILE A 20 -30.26 40.14 -30.51
CA ILE A 20 -29.07 39.50 -31.10
C ILE A 20 -27.92 39.43 -30.08
N ILE A 21 -27.67 40.48 -29.30
CA ILE A 21 -26.64 40.49 -28.26
C ILE A 21 -26.99 39.50 -27.14
N LEU A 22 -28.26 39.44 -26.72
CA LEU A 22 -28.73 38.51 -25.70
C LEU A 22 -28.66 37.06 -26.21
N LEU A 23 -29.07 36.81 -27.46
CA LEU A 23 -28.96 35.48 -28.08
C LEU A 23 -27.50 35.06 -28.22
N THR A 24 -26.59 35.94 -28.65
CA THR A 24 -25.17 35.61 -28.79
C THR A 24 -24.47 35.39 -27.45
N LEU A 25 -24.87 36.08 -26.38
CA LEU A 25 -24.43 35.81 -25.01
C LEU A 25 -24.98 34.48 -24.47
N LEU A 26 -26.27 34.19 -24.70
CA LEU A 26 -26.88 32.90 -24.36
C LEU A 26 -26.25 31.74 -25.15
N GLN A 27 -25.90 31.95 -26.42
CA GLN A 27 -25.23 30.96 -27.27
C GLN A 27 -23.80 30.70 -26.80
N LYS A 28 -23.07 31.73 -26.34
CA LYS A 28 -21.73 31.58 -25.74
C LYS A 28 -21.77 30.87 -24.38
N CYS A 29 -22.82 31.06 -23.59
CA CYS A 29 -23.03 30.28 -22.37
C CYS A 29 -23.44 28.83 -22.66
N ALA A 30 -24.26 28.59 -23.69
CA ALA A 30 -24.71 27.24 -24.07
C ALA A 30 -23.61 26.40 -24.75
N PHE A 31 -22.62 27.04 -25.41
CA PHE A 31 -21.48 26.36 -26.05
C PHE A 31 -20.24 26.22 -25.16
N SER A 32 -20.33 26.59 -23.89
CA SER A 32 -19.30 26.26 -22.92
C SER A 32 -19.40 24.77 -22.55
N GLN A 33 -18.77 23.96 -23.39
CA GLN A 33 -18.21 22.64 -23.05
C GLN A 33 -19.19 21.54 -22.69
N LEU A 34 -19.91 21.02 -23.69
CA LEU A 34 -20.05 19.55 -23.78
C LEU A 34 -18.76 19.01 -24.42
N GLN A 35 -17.63 19.13 -23.73
CA GLN A 35 -16.41 18.43 -24.13
C GLN A 35 -16.73 16.95 -23.91
N THR A 36 -16.92 16.19 -24.98
CA THR A 36 -17.00 14.74 -24.90
C THR A 36 -15.67 14.27 -24.33
N GLU A 37 -15.65 14.02 -23.02
CA GLU A 37 -14.47 13.57 -22.31
C GLU A 37 -14.03 12.24 -22.95
N SER A 38 -12.84 12.24 -23.54
CA SER A 38 -12.32 11.11 -24.29
C SER A 38 -12.00 9.95 -23.35
N GLN A 39 -12.18 8.73 -23.84
CA GLN A 39 -11.82 7.54 -23.09
C GLN A 39 -10.32 7.50 -22.84
N CYS A 40 -9.95 7.18 -21.60
CA CYS A 40 -8.56 7.02 -21.24
C CYS A 40 -8.05 5.63 -21.59
N PHE A 41 -6.79 5.59 -22.00
CA PHE A 41 -6.03 4.39 -22.32
C PHE A 41 -4.75 4.36 -21.51
N PHE A 42 -4.37 3.16 -21.06
CA PHE A 42 -3.20 2.92 -20.20
C PHE A 42 -2.29 1.93 -20.93
N PRO A 43 -1.39 2.39 -21.81
CA PRO A 43 -0.65 1.53 -22.73
C PRO A 43 0.14 0.40 -22.06
N GLU A 44 0.75 0.69 -20.90
CA GLU A 44 1.55 -0.29 -20.17
C GLU A 44 0.66 -1.38 -19.52
N SER A 45 -0.59 -1.06 -19.15
CA SER A 45 -1.48 -2.05 -18.52
C SER A 45 -1.98 -3.13 -19.50
N GLU A 46 -1.96 -2.83 -20.80
CA GLU A 46 -2.28 -3.81 -21.85
C GLU A 46 -1.16 -4.84 -22.04
N GLN A 47 0.08 -4.49 -21.71
CA GLN A 47 1.23 -5.40 -21.81
C GLN A 47 1.32 -6.28 -20.57
N HIS A 48 1.12 -5.70 -19.40
CA HIS A 48 1.10 -6.43 -18.14
C HIS A 48 0.13 -5.78 -17.15
N PRO A 49 -0.60 -6.57 -16.34
CA PRO A 49 -1.40 -6.01 -15.26
C PRO A 49 -0.53 -5.16 -14.33
N PHE A 50 -1.07 -4.04 -13.86
CA PHE A 50 -0.44 -3.22 -12.83
C PHE A 50 -0.58 -3.92 -11.47
N PHE A 51 0.37 -4.81 -11.19
CA PHE A 51 0.46 -5.56 -9.95
C PHE A 51 1.79 -5.25 -9.26
N PHE A 52 1.72 -4.81 -8.01
CA PHE A 52 2.89 -4.38 -7.24
C PHE A 52 2.92 -5.03 -5.87
N ASP A 53 4.12 -5.36 -5.40
CA ASP A 53 4.38 -5.96 -4.10
C ASP A 53 5.15 -4.96 -3.22
N ILE A 54 4.63 -4.67 -2.03
CA ILE A 54 5.29 -3.83 -1.03
C ILE A 54 5.20 -4.44 0.37
N ASP A 55 6.10 -4.01 1.26
CA ASP A 55 6.05 -4.37 2.67
C ASP A 55 5.15 -3.42 3.46
N ASP A 56 4.61 -3.88 4.58
CA ASP A 56 3.73 -3.07 5.44
C ASP A 56 4.45 -1.92 6.17
N LEU A 57 5.79 -1.92 6.10
CA LEU A 57 6.68 -0.87 6.58
C LEU A 57 7.26 -0.01 5.45
N GLU A 58 6.70 -0.07 4.24
CA GLU A 58 7.12 0.74 3.11
C GLU A 58 7.14 2.24 3.49
N PRO A 59 8.24 2.99 3.19
CA PRO A 59 8.34 4.39 3.57
C PRO A 59 7.30 5.29 2.89
N ILE A 60 6.80 6.28 3.64
CA ILE A 60 5.98 7.35 3.07
C ILE A 60 6.79 8.09 1.99
N GLY A 61 6.17 8.32 0.85
CA GLY A 61 6.78 8.91 -0.34
C GLY A 61 7.25 7.88 -1.37
N THR A 62 7.23 6.58 -1.07
CA THR A 62 7.53 5.53 -2.06
C THR A 62 6.58 5.65 -3.26
N VAL A 63 7.15 5.63 -4.45
CA VAL A 63 6.42 5.55 -5.72
C VAL A 63 6.10 4.08 -6.00
N ILE A 64 4.81 3.75 -5.99
CA ILE A 64 4.31 2.38 -6.23
C ILE A 64 4.15 2.13 -7.72
N VAL A 65 3.61 3.11 -8.43
CA VAL A 65 3.37 3.07 -9.87
C VAL A 65 3.88 4.36 -10.48
N ASP A 66 4.52 4.28 -11.64
CA ASP A 66 4.83 5.44 -12.48
C ASP A 66 4.68 5.04 -13.95
N THR A 67 3.64 5.54 -14.62
CA THR A 67 3.23 5.10 -15.96
C THR A 67 2.65 6.26 -16.76
N VAL A 68 2.45 6.04 -18.05
CA VAL A 68 1.74 6.95 -18.95
C VAL A 68 0.22 6.70 -18.98
N VAL A 69 -0.52 7.76 -19.34
CA VAL A 69 -1.95 7.74 -19.69
C VAL A 69 -2.16 8.49 -21.00
N GLU A 70 -3.11 8.01 -21.81
CA GLU A 70 -3.59 8.72 -22.99
C GLU A 70 -5.08 9.05 -22.83
N PRO A 71 -5.54 10.25 -23.24
CA PRO A 71 -4.73 11.34 -23.81
C PRO A 71 -3.87 12.07 -22.74
N PRO A 72 -2.84 12.84 -23.15
CA PRO A 72 -1.96 13.58 -22.24
C PRO A 72 -2.65 14.59 -21.32
N ASP A 73 -3.83 15.06 -21.68
CA ASP A 73 -4.63 16.04 -20.92
C ASP A 73 -5.71 15.36 -20.05
N ALA A 74 -5.63 14.03 -19.89
CA ALA A 74 -6.54 13.26 -19.05
C ALA A 74 -6.56 13.76 -17.60
N ARG A 75 -7.78 13.91 -17.06
CA ARG A 75 -7.99 14.28 -15.66
C ARG A 75 -8.08 13.02 -14.81
N LEU A 76 -7.07 12.82 -13.97
CA LEU A 76 -6.96 11.64 -13.11
C LEU A 76 -7.23 11.96 -11.65
N SER A 77 -7.89 11.03 -10.96
CA SER A 77 -7.97 11.00 -9.50
C SER A 77 -8.15 9.57 -9.00
N ILE A 78 -7.95 9.35 -7.70
CA ILE A 78 -8.24 8.07 -7.06
C ILE A 78 -9.75 8.00 -6.85
N GLY A 79 -10.40 6.98 -7.42
CA GLY A 79 -11.82 6.71 -7.21
C GLY A 79 -12.08 5.92 -5.94
N SER A 80 -11.35 4.82 -5.75
CA SER A 80 -11.42 4.04 -4.51
C SER A 80 -10.22 3.13 -4.32
N ILE A 81 -9.83 2.89 -3.09
CA ILE A 81 -8.88 1.86 -2.68
C ILE A 81 -9.59 0.91 -1.73
N ARG A 82 -9.75 -0.35 -2.13
CA ARG A 82 -10.44 -1.38 -1.35
C ARG A 82 -9.48 -2.49 -0.99
N SER A 83 -9.44 -2.85 0.28
CA SER A 83 -8.69 -4.02 0.73
C SER A 83 -9.50 -5.29 0.51
N ARG A 84 -8.81 -6.43 0.35
CA ARG A 84 -9.43 -7.75 0.25
C ARG A 84 -10.01 -8.22 1.58
N ASN A 85 -9.29 -7.99 2.68
CA ASN A 85 -9.54 -8.64 3.98
C ASN A 85 -9.46 -7.69 5.19
N ILE A 86 -9.28 -6.37 5.00
CA ILE A 86 -9.17 -5.38 6.08
C ILE A 86 -10.25 -4.30 5.93
N THR A 87 -11.43 -4.51 6.52
CA THR A 87 -12.55 -3.57 6.39
C THR A 87 -12.51 -2.40 7.38
N THR A 88 -11.68 -2.48 8.41
CA THR A 88 -11.59 -1.49 9.50
C THR A 88 -10.65 -0.32 9.18
N ILE A 89 -9.80 -0.46 8.16
CA ILE A 89 -8.82 0.55 7.76
C ILE A 89 -9.27 1.17 6.43
N ASP A 90 -9.39 2.49 6.42
CA ASP A 90 -9.56 3.25 5.18
C ASP A 90 -8.19 3.52 4.53
N PHE A 91 -8.01 2.99 3.32
CA PHE A 91 -6.79 3.15 2.54
C PHE A 91 -6.85 4.31 1.55
N ASN A 92 -8.01 4.95 1.33
CA ASN A 92 -8.17 5.97 0.28
C ASN A 92 -7.23 7.17 0.47
N ASN A 93 -6.97 7.57 1.72
CA ASN A 93 -6.11 8.71 2.05
C ASN A 93 -4.63 8.33 2.26
N ARG A 94 -4.32 7.02 2.21
CA ARG A 94 -2.95 6.50 2.42
C ARG A 94 -2.11 6.54 1.15
N PHE A 95 -2.73 6.85 0.02
CA PHE A 95 -2.07 7.01 -1.27
C PHE A 95 -2.43 8.36 -1.87
N THR A 96 -1.55 8.87 -2.70
CA THR A 96 -1.80 10.07 -3.49
C THR A 96 -1.45 9.83 -4.94
N LEU A 97 -2.17 10.50 -5.84
CA LEU A 97 -1.89 10.47 -7.26
C LEU A 97 -1.19 11.77 -7.63
N ARG A 98 -0.02 11.68 -8.24
CA ARG A 98 0.65 12.81 -8.89
C ARG A 98 0.52 12.67 -10.38
N THR A 99 0.22 13.76 -11.06
CA THR A 99 0.14 13.81 -12.51
C THR A 99 1.13 14.85 -13.02
N ASP A 100 1.84 14.50 -14.08
CA ASP A 100 2.73 15.40 -14.80
C ASP A 100 2.63 15.11 -16.29
N GLN A 101 2.06 16.05 -17.05
CA GLN A 101 1.78 15.89 -18.47
C GLN A 101 0.99 14.58 -18.74
N ASN A 102 1.56 13.66 -19.52
CA ASN A 102 0.97 12.37 -19.85
C ASN A 102 1.35 11.24 -18.87
N ARG A 103 2.03 11.56 -17.76
CA ARG A 103 2.44 10.57 -16.76
C ARG A 103 1.63 10.75 -15.49
N PHE A 104 1.40 9.65 -14.80
CA PHE A 104 0.93 9.67 -13.43
C PHE A 104 1.69 8.67 -12.58
N SER A 105 1.82 9.02 -11.31
CA SER A 105 2.44 8.17 -10.32
C SER A 105 1.50 8.00 -9.12
N LEU A 106 1.39 6.77 -8.62
CA LEU A 106 0.72 6.47 -7.36
C LEU A 106 1.78 6.38 -6.27
N LEU A 107 1.68 7.23 -5.25
CA LEU A 107 2.64 7.30 -4.15
C LEU A 107 1.99 6.94 -2.84
N LEU A 108 2.78 6.35 -1.95
CA LEU A 108 2.41 6.16 -0.57
C LEU A 108 2.45 7.50 0.18
N ASN A 109 1.34 7.89 0.79
CA ASN A 109 1.18 9.16 1.50
C ASN A 109 1.06 8.97 3.02
N ASP A 110 0.73 7.77 3.48
CA ASP A 110 0.63 7.41 4.89
C ASP A 110 1.03 5.94 5.08
N SER A 111 1.24 5.51 6.33
CA SER A 111 1.60 4.12 6.65
C SER A 111 0.60 3.12 6.08
N VAL A 112 1.07 1.97 5.60
CA VAL A 112 0.24 0.82 5.20
C VAL A 112 0.41 -0.37 6.15
N LYS A 113 0.84 -0.08 7.38
CA LYS A 113 1.10 -1.08 8.40
C LYS A 113 -0.12 -1.98 8.62
N LEU A 114 0.12 -3.29 8.55
CA LEU A 114 -0.90 -4.30 8.76
C LEU A 114 -1.11 -4.50 10.28
N PRO A 115 -2.27 -5.04 10.71
CA PRO A 115 -2.57 -5.22 12.12
C PRO A 115 -1.52 -6.12 12.81
N PRO A 116 -0.93 -5.68 13.94
CA PRO A 116 0.12 -6.45 14.61
C PRO A 116 -0.44 -7.73 15.22
N PHE A 117 0.47 -8.62 15.66
CA PHE A 117 0.10 -9.78 16.45
C PHE A 117 -0.72 -9.39 17.72
N PRO A 118 -1.78 -10.12 18.10
CA PRO A 118 -2.34 -11.32 17.45
C PRO A 118 -3.27 -10.95 16.28
N SER A 119 -2.77 -11.14 15.06
CA SER A 119 -3.52 -10.96 13.82
C SER A 119 -3.28 -12.18 12.94
N ILE A 120 -4.35 -12.67 12.30
CA ILE A 120 -4.26 -13.72 11.28
C ILE A 120 -3.97 -13.17 9.88
N ILE A 121 -3.99 -11.84 9.73
CA ILE A 121 -3.79 -11.16 8.45
C ILE A 121 -2.27 -11.10 8.23
N ARG A 122 -1.77 -11.86 7.25
CA ARG A 122 -0.34 -11.89 6.86
C ARG A 122 -0.03 -11.00 5.68
N GLU A 123 -1.03 -10.86 4.82
CA GLU A 123 -0.99 -10.03 3.63
C GLU A 123 -2.40 -9.52 3.32
N THR A 124 -2.46 -8.44 2.57
CA THR A 124 -3.69 -7.94 1.96
C THR A 124 -3.44 -7.51 0.53
N TYR A 125 -4.50 -7.52 -0.27
CA TYR A 125 -4.50 -6.95 -1.62
C TYR A 125 -5.35 -5.70 -1.60
N LEU A 126 -4.79 -4.59 -2.05
CA LEU A 126 -5.49 -3.35 -2.32
C LEU A 126 -5.83 -3.28 -3.80
N TYR A 127 -7.11 -3.09 -4.09
CA TYR A 127 -7.63 -2.83 -5.42
C TYR A 127 -7.87 -1.34 -5.57
N VAL A 128 -7.09 -0.70 -6.44
CA VAL A 128 -7.12 0.74 -6.66
C VAL A 128 -7.85 1.01 -7.99
N THR A 129 -8.94 1.74 -7.87
CA THR A 129 -9.71 2.25 -9.01
C THR A 129 -9.30 3.69 -9.27
N ILE A 130 -8.89 3.98 -10.50
CA ILE A 130 -8.57 5.32 -10.98
C ILE A 130 -9.79 5.89 -11.69
N ILE A 131 -10.17 7.11 -11.35
CA ILE A 131 -11.10 7.90 -12.17
C ILE A 131 -10.26 8.59 -13.23
N CYS A 132 -10.62 8.41 -14.49
CA CYS A 132 -10.04 9.13 -15.60
C CYS A 132 -11.15 9.68 -16.47
N ASN A 133 -11.18 11.00 -16.68
CA ASN A 133 -12.20 11.66 -17.50
C ASN A 133 -13.63 11.17 -17.13
N GLN A 134 -13.93 11.24 -15.82
CA GLN A 134 -15.21 10.84 -15.20
C GLN A 134 -15.57 9.34 -15.31
N MET A 135 -14.69 8.50 -15.87
CA MET A 135 -14.88 7.06 -15.95
C MET A 135 -14.01 6.29 -14.95
N LEU A 136 -14.49 5.15 -14.48
CA LEU A 136 -13.83 4.32 -13.47
C LEU A 136 -13.04 3.18 -14.10
N TYR A 137 -11.77 3.05 -13.69
CA TYR A 137 -10.84 2.03 -14.18
C TYR A 137 -10.26 1.25 -13.00
N PRO A 138 -10.64 -0.03 -12.79
CA PRO A 138 -10.02 -0.89 -11.78
C PRO A 138 -8.63 -1.31 -12.26
N LEU A 139 -7.64 -0.45 -12.03
CA LEU A 139 -6.41 -0.45 -12.80
C LEU A 139 -5.25 -1.12 -12.06
N ILE A 140 -5.09 -0.86 -10.75
CA ILE A 140 -3.88 -1.23 -10.00
C ILE A 140 -4.24 -2.19 -8.87
N THR A 141 -3.44 -3.24 -8.71
CA THR A 141 -3.47 -4.14 -7.55
C THR A 141 -2.15 -4.02 -6.79
N VAL A 142 -2.21 -3.75 -5.48
CA VAL A 142 -1.04 -3.70 -4.60
C VAL A 142 -1.17 -4.79 -3.56
N ARG A 143 -0.22 -5.73 -3.48
CA ARG A 143 -0.14 -6.68 -2.37
C ARG A 143 0.79 -6.09 -1.30
N ILE A 144 0.28 -6.00 -0.08
CA ILE A 144 1.05 -5.59 1.10
C ILE A 144 1.32 -6.84 1.93
N THR A 145 2.57 -7.08 2.29
CA THR A 145 2.99 -8.21 3.13
C THR A 145 3.55 -7.73 4.47
N HIS A 146 3.28 -8.46 5.55
CA HIS A 146 3.89 -8.18 6.85
C HIS A 146 5.40 -8.37 6.80
N ASN A 147 6.13 -7.40 7.34
CA ASN A 147 7.57 -7.50 7.57
C ASN A 147 7.90 -8.33 8.84
N ASN A 148 9.17 -8.73 8.96
CA ASN A 148 9.75 -9.40 10.14
C ASN A 148 10.03 -8.35 11.22
N GLU A 149 9.09 -8.14 12.15
CA GLU A 149 9.20 -7.12 13.19
C GLU A 149 9.67 -7.71 14.53
N ALA A 150 9.49 -9.01 14.74
CA ALA A 150 9.73 -9.66 16.02
C ALA A 150 10.86 -10.69 15.92
N ALA A 151 11.96 -10.45 16.63
CA ALA A 151 12.92 -11.53 16.84
C ALA A 151 12.28 -12.64 17.68
N PRO A 152 12.56 -13.93 17.37
CA PRO A 152 12.15 -15.04 18.23
C PRO A 152 12.60 -14.80 19.67
N ARG A 153 11.81 -15.27 20.64
CA ARG A 153 12.13 -15.18 22.07
C ARG A 153 12.07 -16.54 22.72
N PHE A 154 13.04 -16.84 23.58
CA PHE A 154 13.04 -18.06 24.38
C PHE A 154 11.99 -18.00 25.50
N TYR A 155 11.21 -19.07 25.66
CA TYR A 155 10.11 -19.22 26.60
C TYR A 155 10.34 -20.33 27.62
N GLY A 156 9.78 -20.17 28.82
CA GLY A 156 9.94 -21.11 29.92
C GLY A 156 11.00 -20.66 30.92
N ARG A 157 11.33 -21.54 31.88
CA ARG A 157 12.27 -21.23 32.96
C ARG A 157 13.71 -21.35 32.45
N GLN A 158 14.36 -20.20 32.28
CA GLN A 158 15.77 -20.11 31.93
C GLN A 158 16.64 -20.04 33.21
N PRO A 159 17.89 -20.55 33.19
CA PRO A 159 18.53 -21.28 32.09
C PRO A 159 17.92 -22.66 31.88
N TYR A 160 17.88 -23.13 30.63
CA TYR A 160 17.43 -24.49 30.33
C TYR A 160 18.46 -25.51 30.82
N SER A 161 17.99 -26.58 31.45
CA SER A 161 18.84 -27.68 31.90
C SER A 161 18.22 -29.01 31.53
N ILE A 162 19.04 -29.94 31.03
CA ILE A 162 18.63 -31.31 30.70
C ILE A 162 19.53 -32.26 31.50
N GLN A 163 18.95 -33.28 32.12
CA GLN A 163 19.71 -34.32 32.80
C GLN A 163 19.81 -35.54 31.87
N LEU A 164 21.02 -36.03 31.64
CA LEU A 164 21.28 -37.17 30.79
C LEU A 164 21.86 -38.32 31.60
N ASN A 165 21.41 -39.54 31.31
CA ASN A 165 22.01 -40.73 31.89
C ASN A 165 23.37 -40.98 31.22
N LYS A 166 24.39 -41.33 32.01
CA LYS A 166 25.72 -41.69 31.50
C LYS A 166 25.69 -42.87 30.51
N ALA A 167 24.67 -43.73 30.60
CA ALA A 167 24.48 -44.85 29.68
C ALA A 167 23.84 -44.45 28.33
N THR A 168 23.45 -43.19 28.13
CA THR A 168 22.84 -42.73 26.88
C THR A 168 23.85 -42.84 25.72
N ALA A 169 23.47 -43.59 24.68
CA ALA A 169 24.34 -43.83 23.53
C ALA A 169 24.47 -42.59 22.63
N PRO A 170 25.62 -42.39 21.95
CA PRO A 170 25.74 -41.38 20.91
C PRO A 170 24.67 -41.54 19.81
N GLY A 171 24.14 -40.42 19.31
CA GLY A 171 23.06 -40.41 18.32
C GLY A 171 21.64 -40.55 18.89
N THR A 172 21.51 -40.74 20.21
CA THR A 172 20.19 -40.71 20.87
C THR A 172 19.57 -39.31 20.75
N ILE A 173 18.33 -39.24 20.26
CA ILE A 173 17.54 -38.00 20.23
C ILE A 173 17.07 -37.69 21.66
N ILE A 174 17.37 -36.47 22.13
CA ILE A 174 17.01 -35.98 23.45
C ILE A 174 15.95 -34.89 23.29
N GLU A 175 14.76 -35.11 23.86
CA GLU A 175 13.74 -34.07 23.93
C GLU A 175 14.18 -32.98 24.91
N THR A 176 13.98 -31.72 24.52
CA THR A 176 14.43 -30.56 25.30
C THR A 176 13.26 -29.66 25.67
N PRO A 177 13.30 -28.96 26.82
CA PRO A 177 12.31 -27.94 27.16
C PRO A 177 12.58 -26.60 26.44
N VAL A 178 13.55 -26.54 25.51
CA VAL A 178 13.91 -25.31 24.81
C VAL A 178 12.80 -24.98 23.82
N LEU A 179 12.14 -23.86 24.06
CA LEU A 179 11.08 -23.33 23.23
C LEU A 179 11.39 -21.87 22.90
N ALA A 180 11.35 -21.51 21.63
CA ALA A 180 11.35 -20.15 21.16
C ALA A 180 10.11 -19.89 20.30
N ILE A 181 9.50 -18.73 20.50
CA ILE A 181 8.33 -18.28 19.75
C ILE A 181 8.70 -16.98 19.04
N ASP A 182 8.47 -16.96 17.74
CA ASP A 182 8.41 -15.76 16.92
C ASP A 182 6.96 -15.26 16.91
N TRP A 183 6.78 -13.96 17.21
CA TRP A 183 5.45 -13.36 17.29
C TRP A 183 5.05 -12.64 16.01
N ASP A 184 5.84 -12.74 14.94
CA ASP A 184 5.41 -12.22 13.66
C ASP A 184 4.16 -12.98 13.16
N PRO A 185 3.13 -12.26 12.69
CA PRO A 185 1.92 -12.90 12.18
C PRO A 185 2.19 -13.72 10.91
N SER A 186 3.27 -13.40 10.19
CA SER A 186 3.71 -14.08 8.97
C SER A 186 4.37 -15.43 9.25
N THR A 187 3.94 -16.49 8.56
CA THR A 187 4.62 -17.80 8.59
C THR A 187 5.85 -17.88 7.71
N ARG A 188 6.22 -16.79 7.01
CA ARG A 188 7.46 -16.78 6.22
C ARG A 188 8.69 -16.90 7.12
N TYR A 189 8.59 -16.41 8.35
CA TYR A 189 9.66 -16.41 9.33
C TYR A 189 9.56 -17.65 10.22
N SER A 190 10.45 -18.62 9.99
CA SER A 190 10.53 -19.84 10.79
C SER A 190 11.63 -19.72 11.84
N VAL A 191 11.38 -20.29 13.03
CA VAL A 191 12.38 -20.37 14.09
C VAL A 191 13.31 -21.55 13.81
N SER A 192 14.59 -21.26 13.62
CA SER A 192 15.66 -22.27 13.56
C SER A 192 16.52 -22.21 14.81
N TYR A 193 16.89 -23.40 15.34
CA TYR A 193 17.72 -23.54 16.52
C TYR A 193 19.13 -23.99 16.12
N ASP A 194 20.13 -23.42 16.78
CA ASP A 194 21.53 -23.83 16.65
C ASP A 194 22.20 -23.90 18.03
N ILE A 195 23.27 -24.69 18.14
CA ILE A 195 24.08 -24.82 19.34
C ILE A 195 25.39 -24.09 19.11
N VAL A 196 25.52 -22.90 19.69
CA VAL A 196 26.76 -22.11 19.57
C VAL A 196 27.69 -22.38 20.75
N CYS A 197 28.94 -22.66 20.45
CA CYS A 197 30.01 -22.70 21.44
C CYS A 197 30.56 -21.28 21.60
N LEU A 198 30.23 -20.62 22.70
CA LEU A 198 30.89 -19.35 23.05
C LEU A 198 32.29 -19.68 23.56
N ALA A 199 33.28 -19.59 22.68
CA ALA A 199 34.68 -19.66 23.09
C ALA A 199 35.02 -18.40 23.90
N PHE A 200 34.91 -18.49 25.23
CA PHE A 200 35.52 -17.51 26.11
C PHE A 200 37.04 -17.70 26.10
N LEU A 201 37.77 -16.69 25.62
CA LEU A 201 39.20 -16.53 25.90
C LEU A 201 39.37 -16.23 27.40
N SER A 202 39.27 -17.25 28.26
CA SER A 202 39.87 -17.21 29.59
C SER A 202 40.08 -18.64 30.10
N SER A 203 41.21 -18.85 30.77
CA SER A 203 41.83 -20.16 31.06
C SER A 203 41.12 -21.00 32.11
N MET A 204 39.81 -21.23 32.01
CA MET A 204 39.09 -22.24 32.79
C MET A 204 37.96 -22.82 31.93
N ALA A 205 38.11 -24.09 31.55
CA ALA A 205 37.17 -24.81 30.71
C ALA A 205 35.84 -25.05 31.42
N PHE A 206 34.88 -24.15 31.19
CA PHE A 206 33.45 -24.45 31.29
C PHE A 206 32.87 -24.28 29.88
N SER A 207 32.51 -25.39 29.23
CA SER A 207 31.72 -25.34 28.00
C SER A 207 30.26 -25.06 28.38
N SER A 208 29.86 -23.80 28.38
CA SER A 208 28.44 -23.43 28.42
C SER A 208 27.86 -23.52 27.01
N PHE A 209 26.89 -24.41 26.82
CA PHE A 209 26.09 -24.45 25.59
C PHE A 209 25.01 -23.37 25.68
N VAL A 210 25.01 -22.44 24.74
CA VAL A 210 23.96 -21.43 24.62
C VAL A 210 23.13 -21.77 23.38
N PRO A 211 21.82 -22.03 23.52
CA PRO A 211 20.93 -22.10 22.37
C PRO A 211 20.97 -20.76 21.64
N ALA A 212 21.30 -20.78 20.35
CA ALA A 212 21.12 -19.65 19.47
C ALA A 212 19.88 -19.88 18.61
N MET A 213 19.22 -18.78 18.25
CA MET A 213 18.10 -18.80 17.32
C MET A 213 18.26 -17.67 16.32
N LYS A 214 17.82 -17.92 15.10
CA LYS A 214 17.77 -16.93 14.03
C LYS A 214 16.43 -17.05 13.31
N SER A 215 15.89 -15.90 12.93
CA SER A 215 14.78 -15.83 11.99
C SER A 215 15.33 -15.97 10.57
N ASN A 216 14.82 -16.92 9.80
CA ASN A 216 15.23 -17.10 8.40
C ASN A 216 14.40 -16.17 7.51
N ASN A 217 15.10 -15.33 6.73
CA ASN A 217 14.51 -14.49 5.67
C ASN A 217 14.35 -15.28 4.37
#